data_AF-A0A9P6L0H4-F1
#
_entry.id   AF-A0A9P6L0H4-F1
#
_cell.length_a   1.000
_cell.length_b   1.000
_cell.length_c   1.000
_cell.angle_alpha   90.00
_cell.angle_beta   90.00
_cell.angle_gamma   90.00
#
_symmetry.space_group_name_H-M   'P 1'
#
loop_
_entity.id
_entity.type
_entity.pdbx_description
1 polymer ?
#
loop_
_entity_poly.entity_id
_entity_poly.type
_entity_poly.pdbx_seq_one_letter_code
_entity_poly.pdbx_strand_id
1 'polypeptide(L)'
;MKQKWYWAGMKDQINRILKECETCNINNRKTTGGCNFVVTRKKLEKDALDIGNENRYVLVGIDYFTRRLWGARLKSKETKSVLEVLQKWISEDGFLKSMLRTMVKNL
;
A
#
# COMPACT_ATOMS: atom_id res chain seq x y z
N MET A 1 -15.49 -37.21 -7.00
CA MET A 1 -16.73 -37.55 -6.28
C MET A 1 -17.96 -36.95 -6.98
N LYS A 2 -18.37 -37.51 -8.11
CA LYS A 2 -19.68 -37.22 -8.70
C LYS A 2 -20.19 -38.53 -9.28
N GLN A 3 -20.81 -39.39 -8.47
CA GLN A 3 -21.66 -40.50 -9.00
C GLN A 3 -22.31 -41.45 -7.98
N LYS A 4 -22.38 -41.17 -6.67
CA LYS A 4 -23.07 -42.14 -5.77
C LYS A 4 -24.17 -41.60 -4.87
N TRP A 5 -24.22 -40.30 -4.58
CA TRP A 5 -25.23 -39.76 -3.67
C TRP A 5 -25.62 -38.35 -4.10
N TYR A 6 -26.92 -38.06 -4.08
CA TYR A 6 -27.51 -36.73 -4.27
C TYR A 6 -28.71 -36.61 -3.35
N TRP A 7 -28.79 -35.50 -2.61
CA TRP A 7 -29.97 -35.14 -1.82
C TRP A 7 -30.17 -33.63 -1.84
N ALA A 8 -31.40 -33.18 -1.59
CA ALA A 8 -31.76 -31.77 -1.60
C ALA A 8 -30.97 -31.00 -0.52
N GLY A 9 -30.37 -29.86 -0.89
CA GLY A 9 -29.57 -29.05 0.03
C GLY A 9 -28.16 -29.57 0.33
N MET A 10 -27.69 -30.63 -0.34
CA MET A 10 -26.34 -31.17 -0.18
C MET A 10 -25.25 -30.09 -0.31
N LYS A 11 -25.36 -29.20 -1.31
CA LYS A 11 -24.39 -28.11 -1.52
C LYS A 11 -24.35 -27.15 -0.33
N ASP A 12 -25.51 -26.79 0.20
CA ASP A 12 -25.62 -25.83 1.31
C ASP A 12 -25.04 -26.40 2.59
N GLN A 13 -25.26 -27.71 2.84
CA GLN A 13 -24.67 -28.43 3.97
C GLN A 13 -23.15 -28.55 3.84
N ILE A 14 -22.63 -28.91 2.66
CA ILE A 14 -21.19 -28.95 2.39
C ILE A 14 -20.58 -27.56 2.61
N ASN A 15 -21.22 -26.50 2.09
CA ASN A 15 -20.77 -25.12 2.30
C ASN A 15 -20.76 -24.72 3.77
N ARG A 16 -21.75 -25.14 4.56
CA ARG A 16 -21.79 -24.88 6.01
C ARG A 16 -20.62 -25.57 6.72
N ILE A 17 -20.39 -26.86 6.44
CA ILE A 17 -19.28 -27.63 7.01
C ILE A 17 -17.93 -27.00 6.64
N LEU A 18 -17.75 -26.57 5.40
CA LEU A 18 -16.52 -25.90 4.95
C LEU A 18 -16.29 -24.56 5.65
N LYS A 19 -17.35 -23.80 5.97
CA LYS A 19 -17.25 -22.54 6.72
C LYS A 19 -16.90 -22.75 8.19
N GLU A 20 -17.41 -23.82 8.80
CA GLU A 20 -17.15 -24.19 10.20
C GLU A 20 -15.79 -24.88 10.40
N CYS A 21 -15.18 -25.40 9.32
CA CYS A 21 -13.89 -26.08 9.35
C CYS A 21 -12.73 -25.09 9.59
N GLU A 22 -12.17 -25.10 10.80
CA GLU A 22 -11.03 -24.27 11.21
C GLU A 22 -9.81 -24.47 10.31
N THR A 23 -9.41 -25.72 10.08
CA THR A 23 -8.30 -26.08 9.19
C THR A 23 -8.51 -25.60 7.76
N CYS A 24 -9.75 -25.62 7.28
CA CYS A 24 -10.11 -25.17 5.93
C CYS A 24 -9.97 -23.65 5.83
N ASN A 25 -10.41 -22.91 6.84
CA ASN A 25 -10.27 -21.46 6.90
C ASN A 25 -8.80 -21.01 7.01
N ILE A 26 -7.98 -21.70 7.82
CA ILE A 26 -6.55 -21.41 7.96
C ILE A 26 -5.81 -21.59 6.63
N ASN A 27 -6.12 -22.68 5.91
CA ASN A 27 -5.43 -23.03 4.68
C ASN A 27 -6.07 -22.42 3.42
N ASN A 28 -7.17 -21.66 3.57
CA ASN A 28 -7.84 -21.03 2.45
C ASN A 28 -6.97 -19.89 1.90
N ARG A 29 -6.18 -20.18 0.86
CA ARG A 29 -5.43 -19.15 0.14
C ARG A 29 -6.43 -18.17 -0.48
N LYS A 30 -6.36 -16.90 -0.08
CA LYS A 30 -7.10 -15.83 -0.76
C LYS A 30 -6.68 -15.81 -2.23
N THR A 31 -7.58 -16.18 -3.12
CA THR A 31 -7.39 -16.11 -4.58
C THR A 31 -7.73 -14.74 -5.14
N THR A 32 -8.46 -13.93 -4.38
CA THR A 32 -8.76 -12.53 -4.70
C THR A 32 -7.82 -11.60 -3.96
N GLY A 33 -6.87 -11.06 -4.71
CA GLY A 33 -5.92 -10.05 -4.26
C GLY A 33 -5.38 -9.32 -5.47
N GLY A 34 -6.07 -8.27 -5.89
CA GLY A 34 -5.56 -7.30 -6.85
C GLY A 34 -5.07 -6.08 -6.08
N CYS A 35 -3.82 -5.68 -6.30
CA CYS A 35 -3.38 -4.35 -5.88
C CYS A 35 -4.04 -3.34 -6.83
N ASN A 36 -4.85 -2.42 -6.30
CA ASN A 36 -5.30 -1.28 -7.09
C ASN A 36 -4.07 -0.43 -7.42
N PHE A 37 -3.63 -0.44 -8.68
CA PHE A 37 -2.55 0.44 -9.10
C PHE A 37 -2.97 1.89 -8.90
N VAL A 38 -2.07 2.69 -8.32
CA VAL A 38 -2.28 4.12 -8.17
C VAL A 38 -2.28 4.74 -9.57
N VAL A 39 -3.46 5.12 -10.06
CA VAL A 39 -3.60 5.86 -11.32
C VAL A 39 -3.40 7.36 -11.05
N THR A 40 -2.56 7.98 -11.86
CA THR A 40 -2.27 9.42 -11.90
C THR A 40 -2.35 9.92 -13.34
N ARG A 41 -2.76 11.17 -13.54
CA ARG A 41 -2.93 11.82 -14.84
C ARG A 41 -1.94 12.95 -15.09
N LYS A 42 -1.26 13.43 -14.04
CA LYS A 42 -0.27 14.50 -14.15
C LYS A 42 0.88 14.32 -13.16
N LYS A 43 2.02 14.91 -13.51
CA LYS A 43 3.23 14.97 -12.69
C LYS A 43 2.91 15.58 -11.31
N LEU A 44 3.48 14.99 -10.25
CA LEU A 44 3.29 15.40 -8.85
C LEU A 44 1.82 15.44 -8.44
N GLU A 45 0.97 14.53 -8.94
CA GLU A 45 -0.41 14.39 -8.47
C GLU A 45 -0.49 13.59 -7.18
N LYS A 46 0.29 12.50 -7.12
CA LYS A 46 0.40 11.60 -5.98
C LYS A 46 1.84 11.14 -5.88
N ASP A 47 2.38 11.25 -4.68
CA ASP A 47 3.73 10.81 -4.35
C ASP A 47 3.66 9.84 -3.17
N ALA A 48 4.50 8.82 -3.20
CA ALA A 48 4.74 7.98 -2.03
C ALA A 48 6.03 8.44 -1.36
N LEU A 49 6.00 8.51 -0.03
CA LEU A 49 7.18 8.76 0.80
C LEU A 49 7.36 7.57 1.74
N ASP A 50 8.60 7.13 1.91
CA ASP A 50 8.95 6.11 2.88
C ASP A 50 10.34 6.36 3.47
N ILE A 51 10.59 5.80 4.66
CA ILE A 51 11.86 5.91 5.37
C ILE A 51 12.46 4.52 5.55
N GLY A 52 13.52 4.24 4.78
CA GLY A 52 14.35 3.05 4.94
C GLY A 52 15.35 3.19 6.09
N ASN A 53 15.77 2.06 6.67
CA ASN A 53 16.84 2.02 7.67
C ASN A 53 17.75 0.80 7.49
N GLU A 54 18.85 0.98 6.79
CA GLU A 54 19.98 0.03 6.75
C GLU A 54 21.25 0.77 7.20
N ASN A 55 21.46 0.87 8.52
CA ASN A 55 22.53 1.62 9.22
C ASN A 55 22.40 3.15 9.22
N ARG A 56 21.62 3.74 8.33
CA ARG A 56 21.27 5.16 8.32
C ARG A 56 19.82 5.32 7.83
N TYR A 57 19.16 6.37 8.32
CA TYR A 57 17.83 6.73 7.85
C TYR A 57 17.91 7.40 6.48
N VAL A 58 17.11 6.92 5.54
CA VAL A 58 17.00 7.48 4.19
C VAL A 58 15.53 7.74 3.90
N LEU A 59 15.20 9.00 3.60
CA LEU A 59 13.88 9.36 3.07
C LEU A 59 13.90 9.12 1.57
N VAL A 60 12.94 8.36 1.09
CA VAL A 60 12.71 8.10 -0.33
C VAL A 60 11.35 8.65 -0.72
N GLY A 61 11.29 9.34 -1.86
CA GLY A 61 10.06 9.79 -2.49
C GLY A 61 9.92 9.24 -3.90
N ILE A 62 8.71 8.90 -4.33
CA ILE A 62 8.41 8.51 -5.71
C ILE A 62 7.16 9.23 -6.21
N ASP A 63 7.24 9.84 -7.39
CA ASP A 63 6.08 10.36 -8.11
C ASP A 63 5.46 9.23 -8.91
N TYR A 64 4.20 8.91 -8.62
CA TYR A 64 3.51 7.82 -9.31
C TYR A 64 3.28 8.09 -10.80
N PHE A 65 3.24 9.36 -11.23
CA PHE A 65 3.08 9.70 -12.65
C PHE A 65 4.39 9.57 -13.43
N THR A 66 5.43 10.30 -13.00
CA THR A 66 6.72 10.30 -13.74
C THR A 66 7.63 9.14 -13.40
N ARG A 67 7.37 8.42 -12.30
CA ARG A 67 8.28 7.41 -11.72
C ARG A 67 9.64 7.98 -11.31
N ARG A 68 9.75 9.30 -11.17
CA ARG A 68 10.95 9.95 -10.64
C ARG A 68 11.10 9.61 -9.17
N LEU A 69 12.33 9.32 -8.77
CA LEU A 69 12.72 9.01 -7.40
C LEU A 69 13.52 10.16 -6.81
N TRP A 70 13.30 10.40 -5.52
CA TRP A 70 14.12 11.28 -4.69
C TRP A 70 14.62 10.48 -3.50
N GLY A 71 15.87 10.74 -3.10
CA GLY A 71 16.49 10.08 -1.98
C GLY A 71 17.36 11.08 -1.22
N ALA A 72 17.20 11.11 0.10
CA ALA A 72 18.04 11.94 0.95
C ALA A 72 18.31 11.23 2.28
N ARG A 73 19.55 11.34 2.76
CA ARG A 73 19.89 10.88 4.10
C ARG A 73 19.23 11.79 5.13
N LEU A 74 18.60 11.18 6.13
CA LEU A 74 18.11 11.83 7.32
C LEU A 74 19.14 11.72 8.46
N LYS A 75 19.16 12.72 9.34
CA LYS A 75 19.94 12.67 10.59
C LYS A 75 19.22 11.83 11.64
N SER A 76 17.89 11.93 11.69
CA SER A 76 16.99 11.19 12.59
C SER A 76 15.65 10.92 11.91
N LYS A 77 14.83 10.04 12.51
CA LYS A 77 13.43 9.81 12.10
C LYS A 77 12.45 10.89 12.59
N GLU A 78 12.95 11.89 13.31
CA GLU A 78 12.11 12.94 13.86
C GLU A 78 11.53 13.81 12.75
N THR A 79 10.32 14.30 12.98
CA THR A 79 9.57 15.15 12.05
C THR A 79 10.39 16.33 11.54
N LYS A 80 11.20 16.95 12.41
CA LYS A 80 12.05 18.08 12.04
C LYS A 80 13.05 17.72 10.94
N SER A 81 13.76 16.59 11.09
CA SER A 81 14.73 16.14 10.09
C SER A 81 14.07 15.79 8.76
N VAL A 82 12.84 15.26 8.79
CA VAL A 82 12.07 14.94 7.58
C VAL A 82 11.60 16.22 6.88
N LEU A 83 11.08 17.19 7.64
CA LEU A 83 10.61 18.46 7.10
C LEU A 83 11.73 19.29 6.45
N GLU A 84 12.92 19.31 7.04
CA GLU A 84 14.09 19.99 6.44
C GLU A 84 14.40 19.46 5.04
N VAL A 85 14.37 18.14 4.85
CA VAL A 85 14.58 17.50 3.55
C VAL A 85 13.44 17.79 2.59
N LEU A 86 12.19 17.68 3.05
CA LEU A 86 11.03 17.94 2.21
C LEU A 86 11.01 19.39 1.72
N GLN A 87 11.28 20.36 2.59
CA GLN A 87 11.37 21.78 2.22
C GLN A 87 12.41 22.02 1.13
N LYS A 88 13.57 21.36 1.23
CA LYS A 88 14.60 21.41 0.19
C LYS A 88 14.07 20.89 -1.15
N TRP A 89 13.42 19.72 -1.17
CA TRP A 89 12.83 19.16 -2.40
C TRP A 89 11.74 20.05 -3.00
N ILE A 90 10.94 20.75 -2.19
CA ILE A 90 9.97 21.74 -2.67
C ILE A 90 10.67 22.85 -3.42
N SER A 91 11.72 23.41 -2.82
CA SER A 91 12.44 24.55 -3.38
C SER A 91 13.18 24.21 -4.68
N GLU A 92 13.68 22.98 -4.81
CA GLU A 92 14.48 22.56 -5.95
C GLU A 92 13.62 22.08 -7.14
N ASP A 93 12.50 21.38 -6.89
CA ASP A 93 11.76 20.65 -7.94
C ASP A 93 10.27 21.04 -8.05
N GLY A 94 9.78 22.00 -7.26
CA GLY A 94 8.34 22.33 -7.19
C GLY A 94 7.49 21.22 -6.58
N PHE A 95 8.13 20.34 -5.80
CA PHE A 95 7.70 19.00 -5.39
C PHE A 95 6.40 18.92 -4.56
N LEU A 96 5.96 20.00 -3.88
CA LEU A 96 4.73 19.97 -3.08
C LEU A 96 3.71 21.07 -3.44
N LYS A 97 2.95 20.88 -4.52
CA LYS A 97 1.60 21.48 -4.58
C LYS A 97 0.48 20.47 -4.29
N SER A 98 0.74 19.16 -4.30
CA SER A 98 -0.26 18.11 -4.11
C SER A 98 -0.15 17.34 -2.79
N MET A 99 1.06 17.07 -2.29
CA MET A 99 1.29 16.16 -1.15
C MET A 99 0.70 16.67 0.18
N LEU A 100 0.61 17.99 0.37
CA LEU A 100 -0.07 18.61 1.52
C LEU A 100 -1.57 18.27 1.59
N ARG A 101 -2.22 17.93 0.47
CA ARG A 101 -3.66 17.57 0.47
C ARG A 101 -3.96 16.16 0.97
N THR A 102 -2.99 15.24 0.92
CA THR A 102 -3.23 13.83 1.27
C THR A 102 -2.93 13.55 2.75
N MET A 103 -1.91 14.19 3.33
CA MET A 103 -1.63 14.04 4.77
C MET A 103 -2.70 14.71 5.66
N VAL A 104 -3.29 15.82 5.23
CA VAL A 104 -4.34 16.54 5.98
C VAL A 104 -5.69 15.81 5.95
N LYS A 105 -5.94 14.91 4.99
CA LYS A 105 -7.21 14.17 4.94
C LYS A 105 -7.26 12.93 5.84
N ASN A 106 -6.13 12.52 6.40
CA ASN A 106 -5.98 11.33 7.24
C ASN A 106 -5.50 11.65 8.67
N LEU A 107 -5.56 12.94 9.07
CA LEU A 107 -5.41 13.44 10.43
C LEU A 107 -6.78 13.99 10.88
#